data_AF-A0A1V2YEG8-F1
#
_entry.id   AF-A0A1V2YEG8-F1
#
_cell.length_a   1.000
_cell.length_b   1.000
_cell.length_c   1.000
_cell.angle_alpha   90.00
_cell.angle_beta   90.00
_cell.angle_gamma   90.00
#
_symmetry.space_group_name_H-M   'P 1'
#
loop_
_entity.id
_entity.type
_entity.pdbx_description
1 polymer ?
#
loop_
_entity_poly.entity_id
_entity_poly.type
_entity_poly.pdbx_seq_one_letter_code
_entity_poly.pdbx_strand_id
1 'polypeptide(L)'
;MNNKITYQDAGVDVHRGYEAVNTMKEHVKSTFTSGVLTDIGSFGGAFSLAAFKDMKEPVLISGTDGVGTKLKLAFDLNRHDTIGIDCVAMCVNDILCCGATPLFFLDYIATGKIAPEHIGEIVAGISKGCRQSSCALIGGETAEMPGFYKDGEYDVAGFVVGIVDKEHMINGSDIKAGNVLIGLSSNGVHSNGYSLIRKLLEVSNTNLNDYCEYLGETYGEALLKPTKLYVNSILELKTKVNIRGISHITGGGFIENIPRMFTSNISAKINLNSITKPPIYKFIEEISNLDDKELYNTFNMGIGMVIVVEKEDVKRSLDILNNTGETATVIGEIVEGDEGVILIRE
;
A
#
# COMPACT_ATOMS: atom_id res chain seq x y z
N MET A 1 -49.94 -20.86 7.11
CA MET A 1 -49.06 -19.78 7.59
C MET A 1 -48.20 -19.35 6.42
N ASN A 2 -48.36 -18.09 5.98
CA ASN A 2 -47.54 -17.51 4.91
C ASN A 2 -46.17 -17.19 5.50
N ASN A 3 -45.22 -18.12 5.43
CA ASN A 3 -43.82 -17.84 5.77
C ASN A 3 -43.18 -17.09 4.61
N LYS A 4 -43.50 -15.80 4.49
CA LYS A 4 -42.75 -14.90 3.62
C LYS A 4 -41.41 -14.63 4.32
N ILE A 5 -40.34 -15.20 3.77
CA ILE A 5 -38.96 -14.90 4.16
C ILE A 5 -38.49 -13.77 3.24
N THR A 6 -38.04 -12.67 3.84
CA THR A 6 -37.54 -11.48 3.14
C THR A 6 -36.01 -11.43 3.16
N TYR A 7 -35.43 -10.55 2.34
CA TYR A 7 -33.98 -10.29 2.35
C TYR A 7 -33.50 -9.72 3.70
N GLN A 8 -34.38 -8.97 4.39
CA GLN A 8 -34.16 -8.52 5.75
C GLN A 8 -34.18 -9.67 6.77
N ASP A 9 -35.05 -10.66 6.59
CA ASP A 9 -35.07 -11.87 7.43
C ASP A 9 -33.81 -12.74 7.22
N ALA A 10 -33.15 -12.61 6.07
CA ALA A 10 -31.83 -13.18 5.81
C ALA A 10 -30.67 -12.36 6.41
N GLY A 11 -30.98 -11.27 7.12
CA GLY A 11 -30.01 -10.42 7.83
C GLY A 11 -29.52 -9.20 7.05
N VAL A 12 -30.07 -8.92 5.85
CA VAL A 12 -29.60 -7.81 5.01
C VAL A 12 -30.51 -6.58 5.09
N ASP A 13 -29.95 -5.45 5.50
CA ASP A 13 -30.68 -4.18 5.63
C ASP A 13 -30.18 -3.11 4.65
N VAL A 14 -30.95 -2.93 3.56
CA VAL A 14 -30.64 -1.95 2.50
C VAL A 14 -30.69 -0.51 3.03
N HIS A 15 -31.46 -0.22 4.09
CA HIS A 15 -31.55 1.14 4.64
C HIS A 15 -30.24 1.58 5.33
N ARG A 16 -29.54 0.65 5.99
CA ARG A 16 -28.22 0.94 6.61
C ARG A 16 -27.18 1.30 5.56
N GLY A 17 -27.24 0.66 4.39
CA GLY A 17 -26.41 1.03 3.25
C GLY A 17 -26.62 2.48 2.82
N TYR A 18 -27.87 2.96 2.75
CA TYR A 18 -28.15 4.35 2.37
C TYR A 18 -27.67 5.39 3.39
N GLU A 19 -27.76 5.09 4.70
CA GLU A 19 -27.24 5.96 5.75
C GLU A 19 -25.72 6.08 5.67
N ALA A 20 -25.02 4.95 5.49
CA ALA A 20 -23.57 4.94 5.28
C ALA A 20 -23.19 5.76 4.03
N VAL A 21 -23.90 5.61 2.91
CA VAL A 21 -23.61 6.38 1.69
C VAL A 21 -23.72 7.89 1.93
N ASN A 22 -24.69 8.35 2.72
CA ASN A 22 -24.85 9.78 2.98
C ASN A 22 -23.72 10.37 3.83
N THR A 23 -23.17 9.63 4.79
CA THR A 23 -22.03 10.10 5.60
C THR A 23 -20.73 10.13 4.80
N MET A 24 -20.60 9.26 3.79
CA MET A 24 -19.38 9.13 2.98
C MET A 24 -19.29 10.11 1.80
N LYS A 25 -20.41 10.68 1.34
CA LYS A 25 -20.47 11.54 0.14
C LYS A 25 -19.43 12.66 0.13
N GLU A 26 -19.27 13.38 1.24
CA GLU A 26 -18.32 14.50 1.32
C GLU A 26 -16.87 14.03 1.26
N HIS A 27 -16.55 12.89 1.89
CA HIS A 27 -15.22 12.29 1.80
C HIS A 27 -14.88 11.91 0.37
N VAL A 28 -15.78 11.23 -0.33
CA VAL A 28 -15.57 10.82 -1.71
C VAL A 28 -15.48 12.04 -2.64
N LYS A 29 -16.38 13.03 -2.52
CA LYS A 29 -16.35 14.26 -3.32
C LYS A 29 -15.06 15.04 -3.16
N SER A 30 -14.47 15.04 -1.96
CA SER A 30 -13.18 15.70 -1.72
C SER A 30 -12.01 15.07 -2.48
N THR A 31 -12.18 13.88 -3.06
CA THR A 31 -11.16 13.21 -3.90
C THR A 31 -11.26 13.60 -5.38
N PHE A 32 -12.34 14.26 -5.80
CA PHE A 32 -12.61 14.49 -7.21
C PHE A 32 -11.54 15.35 -7.86
N THR A 33 -11.01 14.86 -8.97
CA THR A 33 -10.12 15.59 -9.86
C THR A 33 -10.90 16.07 -11.09
N SER A 34 -10.26 16.89 -11.94
CA SER A 34 -10.87 17.39 -13.17
C SER A 34 -11.26 16.30 -14.18
N GLY A 35 -10.78 15.06 -13.99
CA GLY A 35 -11.15 13.92 -14.80
C GLY A 35 -12.52 13.33 -14.46
N VAL A 36 -13.07 13.55 -13.27
CA VAL A 36 -14.32 12.89 -12.85
C VAL A 36 -15.53 13.47 -13.59
N LEU A 37 -16.38 12.61 -14.16
CA LEU A 37 -17.55 12.99 -14.96
C LEU A 37 -18.90 12.65 -14.31
N THR A 38 -18.90 11.88 -13.22
CA THR A 38 -20.10 11.33 -12.56
C THR A 38 -20.08 11.64 -11.07
N ASP A 39 -21.27 11.74 -10.46
CA ASP A 39 -21.43 11.82 -9.01
C ASP A 39 -21.65 10.42 -8.40
N ILE A 40 -21.56 10.33 -7.08
CA ILE A 40 -21.75 9.12 -6.26
C ILE A 40 -23.20 8.64 -6.36
N GLY A 41 -23.38 7.32 -6.50
CA GLY A 41 -24.70 6.70 -6.66
C GLY A 41 -25.19 6.63 -8.10
N SER A 42 -24.36 7.05 -9.07
CA SER A 42 -24.55 6.71 -10.48
C SER A 42 -24.27 5.22 -10.73
N PHE A 43 -24.79 4.67 -11.83
CA PHE A 43 -24.59 3.25 -12.20
C PHE A 43 -23.12 2.88 -12.48
N GLY A 44 -22.24 3.86 -12.63
CA GLY A 44 -20.81 3.64 -12.82
C GLY A 44 -20.02 4.95 -12.76
N GLY A 45 -18.81 4.88 -12.20
CA GLY A 45 -17.87 5.98 -12.23
C GLY A 45 -17.30 6.21 -13.64
N ALA A 46 -17.25 7.46 -14.09
CA ALA A 46 -16.64 7.83 -15.35
C ALA A 46 -15.49 8.84 -15.16
N PHE A 47 -14.38 8.58 -15.87
CA PHE A 47 -13.18 9.42 -15.83
C PHE A 47 -12.76 9.81 -17.25
N SER A 48 -12.59 11.11 -17.49
CA SER A 48 -12.18 11.69 -18.77
C SER A 48 -10.67 11.57 -18.97
N LEU A 49 -10.27 11.00 -20.11
CA LEU A 49 -8.88 10.98 -20.55
C LEU A 49 -8.49 12.22 -21.37
N ALA A 50 -9.34 13.26 -21.39
CA ALA A 50 -9.10 14.43 -22.24
C ALA A 50 -7.79 15.17 -21.91
N ALA A 51 -7.34 15.13 -20.65
CA ALA A 51 -6.08 15.73 -20.20
C ALA A 51 -4.82 15.00 -20.72
N PHE A 52 -4.99 13.80 -21.30
CA PHE A 52 -3.90 12.93 -21.74
C PHE A 52 -3.87 12.74 -23.26
N LYS A 53 -4.59 13.57 -24.01
CA LYS A 53 -4.67 13.49 -25.49
C LYS A 53 -3.32 13.69 -26.19
N ASP A 54 -2.39 14.38 -25.54
CA ASP A 54 -1.07 14.67 -26.08
C ASP A 54 -0.04 13.56 -25.76
N MET A 55 -0.44 12.51 -25.03
CA MET A 55 0.38 11.29 -24.90
C MET A 55 0.46 10.59 -26.25
N LYS A 56 1.66 10.09 -26.58
CA LYS A 56 1.97 9.45 -27.85
C LYS A 56 1.34 8.06 -27.93
N GLU A 57 1.57 7.23 -26.91
CA GLU A 57 0.98 5.88 -26.80
C GLU A 57 0.48 5.67 -25.36
N PRO A 58 -0.70 6.21 -24.98
CA PRO A 58 -1.22 6.08 -23.61
C PRO A 58 -1.57 4.62 -23.28
N VAL A 59 -1.11 4.15 -22.12
CA VAL A 59 -1.36 2.82 -21.57
C VAL A 59 -2.03 2.94 -20.22
N LEU A 60 -3.13 2.21 -20.03
CA LEU A 60 -3.76 2.07 -18.72
C LEU A 60 -3.11 0.93 -17.94
N ILE A 61 -2.75 1.21 -16.69
CA ILE A 61 -2.22 0.23 -15.75
C ILE A 61 -3.23 0.09 -14.63
N SER A 62 -3.66 -1.15 -14.35
CA SER A 62 -4.60 -1.44 -13.26
C SER A 62 -3.94 -2.29 -12.20
N GLY A 63 -4.35 -2.10 -10.95
CA GLY A 63 -3.95 -2.93 -9.82
C GLY A 63 -5.15 -3.21 -8.91
N THR A 64 -5.12 -4.35 -8.22
CA THR A 64 -6.07 -4.68 -7.17
C THR A 64 -5.35 -5.33 -6.01
N ASP A 65 -5.69 -4.92 -4.80
CA ASP A 65 -5.10 -5.48 -3.58
C ASP A 65 -6.04 -5.27 -2.38
N GLY A 66 -5.79 -6.01 -1.31
CA GLY A 66 -6.48 -5.89 -0.03
C GLY A 66 -5.55 -5.43 1.10
N VAL A 67 -6.12 -5.20 2.28
CA VAL A 67 -5.34 -4.86 3.49
C VAL A 67 -4.71 -6.10 4.12
N GLY A 68 -5.36 -7.26 3.99
CA GLY A 68 -4.89 -8.52 4.57
C GLY A 68 -5.06 -8.60 6.09
N THR A 69 -4.24 -9.40 6.76
CA THR A 69 -4.46 -9.76 8.17
C THR A 69 -4.19 -8.64 9.18
N LYS A 70 -3.75 -7.45 8.73
CA LYS A 70 -3.74 -6.22 9.53
C LYS A 70 -5.13 -5.85 10.03
N LEU A 71 -6.18 -6.19 9.27
CA LEU A 71 -7.58 -5.98 9.67
C LEU A 71 -7.92 -6.60 11.02
N LYS A 72 -7.29 -7.72 11.40
CA LYS A 72 -7.52 -8.34 12.71
C LYS A 72 -7.11 -7.43 13.87
N LEU A 73 -6.00 -6.71 13.75
CA LEU A 73 -5.59 -5.73 14.77
C LEU A 73 -6.53 -4.53 14.79
N ALA A 74 -7.04 -4.09 13.64
CA ALA A 74 -8.04 -3.04 13.55
C ALA A 74 -9.33 -3.43 14.30
N PHE A 75 -9.75 -4.70 14.19
CA PHE A 75 -10.91 -5.21 14.95
C PHE A 75 -10.61 -5.28 16.45
N ASP A 76 -9.46 -5.86 16.82
CA ASP A 76 -9.07 -6.04 18.23
C ASP A 76 -8.96 -4.70 18.98
N LEU A 77 -8.62 -3.62 18.27
CA LEU A 77 -8.49 -2.26 18.81
C LEU A 77 -9.71 -1.37 18.55
N ASN A 78 -10.70 -1.84 17.78
CA ASN A 78 -11.84 -1.05 17.30
C ASN A 78 -11.41 0.29 16.66
N ARG A 79 -10.46 0.22 15.71
CA ARG A 79 -9.87 1.36 14.99
C ARG A 79 -9.89 1.12 13.48
N HIS A 80 -10.74 1.85 12.75
CA HIS A 80 -10.97 1.60 11.32
C HIS A 80 -10.62 2.79 10.41
N ASP A 81 -10.21 3.92 10.99
CA ASP A 81 -9.97 5.20 10.31
C ASP A 81 -8.72 5.25 9.43
N THR A 82 -7.76 4.33 9.64
CA THR A 82 -6.51 4.28 8.86
C THR A 82 -6.41 3.13 7.87
N ILE A 83 -7.21 2.06 8.00
CA ILE A 83 -7.07 0.89 7.12
C ILE A 83 -7.42 1.19 5.66
N GLY A 84 -8.23 2.22 5.44
CA GLY A 84 -8.54 2.68 4.08
C GLY A 84 -7.32 3.27 3.38
N ILE A 85 -6.41 3.91 4.13
CA ILE A 85 -5.13 4.39 3.60
C ILE A 85 -4.26 3.20 3.21
N ASP A 86 -4.22 2.14 4.04
CA ASP A 86 -3.49 0.91 3.73
C ASP A 86 -3.98 0.30 2.41
N CYS A 87 -5.30 0.17 2.25
CA CYS A 87 -5.91 -0.38 1.03
C CYS A 87 -5.50 0.40 -0.23
N VAL A 88 -5.59 1.73 -0.18
CA VAL A 88 -5.17 2.58 -1.30
C VAL A 88 -3.67 2.44 -1.54
N ALA A 89 -2.86 2.48 -0.49
CA ALA A 89 -1.40 2.45 -0.60
C ALA A 89 -0.88 1.17 -1.25
N MET A 90 -1.44 0.01 -0.89
CA MET A 90 -1.11 -1.27 -1.50
C MET A 90 -1.32 -1.24 -3.01
N CYS A 91 -2.47 -0.75 -3.46
CA CYS A 91 -2.80 -0.66 -4.88
C CYS A 91 -1.97 0.39 -5.64
N VAL A 92 -1.89 1.63 -5.13
CA VAL A 92 -1.26 2.73 -5.88
C VAL A 92 0.25 2.55 -5.96
N ASN A 93 0.90 2.07 -4.89
CA ASN A 93 2.35 1.87 -4.88
C ASN A 93 2.77 0.77 -5.88
N ASP A 94 1.91 -0.22 -6.13
CA ASP A 94 2.18 -1.27 -7.13
C ASP A 94 2.19 -0.72 -8.55
N ILE A 95 1.20 0.09 -8.93
CA ILE A 95 1.16 0.65 -10.28
C ILE A 95 2.26 1.70 -10.52
N LEU A 96 2.79 2.33 -9.45
CA LEU A 96 3.99 3.17 -9.55
C LEU A 96 5.19 2.37 -10.05
N CYS A 97 5.27 1.06 -9.78
CA CYS A 97 6.37 0.23 -10.27
C CYS A 97 6.46 0.21 -11.80
N CYS A 98 5.36 0.48 -12.50
CA CYS A 98 5.29 0.62 -13.95
C CYS A 98 5.46 2.07 -14.45
N GLY A 99 5.69 3.03 -13.55
CA GLY A 99 5.76 4.47 -13.85
C GLY A 99 4.41 5.17 -13.99
N ALA A 100 3.31 4.48 -13.67
CA ALA A 100 1.95 5.00 -13.87
C ALA A 100 1.61 6.13 -12.90
N THR A 101 0.89 7.13 -13.41
CA THR A 101 0.21 8.14 -12.58
C THR A 101 -1.19 7.63 -12.22
N PRO A 102 -1.53 7.46 -10.94
CA PRO A 102 -2.88 7.07 -10.53
C PRO A 102 -3.95 8.06 -11.03
N LEU A 103 -5.08 7.55 -11.53
CA LEU A 103 -6.20 8.37 -12.01
C LEU A 103 -7.39 8.27 -11.07
N PHE A 104 -7.86 7.05 -10.84
CA PHE A 104 -9.03 6.78 -10.03
C PHE A 104 -8.93 5.46 -9.28
N PHE A 105 -9.78 5.34 -8.27
CA PHE A 105 -9.88 4.23 -7.35
C PHE A 105 -11.32 3.75 -7.25
N LEU A 106 -11.48 2.45 -6.99
CA LEU A 106 -12.72 1.82 -6.57
C LEU A 106 -12.46 0.93 -5.35
N ASP A 107 -13.45 0.79 -4.48
CA ASP A 107 -13.38 -0.08 -3.32
C ASP A 107 -14.52 -1.10 -3.26
N TYR A 108 -14.27 -2.22 -2.61
CA TYR A 108 -15.28 -3.22 -2.28
C TYR A 108 -15.13 -3.60 -0.81
N ILE A 109 -16.17 -3.35 -0.02
CA ILE A 109 -16.21 -3.66 1.41
C ILE A 109 -17.20 -4.81 1.63
N ALA A 110 -16.74 -5.88 2.23
CA ALA A 110 -17.54 -7.04 2.58
C ALA A 110 -17.60 -7.21 4.10
N THR A 111 -18.78 -7.38 4.69
CA THR A 111 -18.90 -7.53 6.15
C THR A 111 -20.05 -8.46 6.54
N GLY A 112 -20.00 -9.01 7.75
CA GLY A 112 -21.08 -9.87 8.26
C GLY A 112 -22.35 -9.08 8.55
N LYS A 113 -22.18 -7.87 9.08
CA LYS A 113 -23.25 -6.93 9.39
C LYS A 113 -22.77 -5.51 9.19
N ILE A 114 -23.55 -4.70 8.48
CA ILE A 114 -23.19 -3.30 8.22
C ILE A 114 -23.31 -2.48 9.52
N ALA A 115 -22.17 -1.93 9.92
CA ALA A 115 -22.04 -0.89 10.94
C ALA A 115 -21.70 0.45 10.22
N PRO A 116 -22.68 1.35 10.03
CA PRO A 116 -22.49 2.58 9.25
C PRO A 116 -21.30 3.45 9.71
N GLU A 117 -21.02 3.46 11.02
CA GLU A 117 -19.89 4.14 11.63
C GLU A 117 -18.54 3.57 11.16
N HIS A 118 -18.37 2.24 11.17
CA HIS A 118 -17.14 1.60 10.71
C HIS A 118 -16.95 1.81 9.20
N ILE A 119 -18.02 1.64 8.42
CA ILE A 119 -17.98 1.88 6.97
C ILE A 119 -17.59 3.33 6.67
N GLY A 120 -18.14 4.30 7.41
CA GLY A 120 -17.78 5.71 7.31
C GLY A 120 -16.29 5.97 7.59
N GLU A 121 -15.73 5.37 8.65
CA GLU A 121 -14.30 5.48 8.99
C GLU A 121 -13.40 4.89 7.89
N ILE A 122 -13.75 3.71 7.38
CA ILE A 122 -13.01 3.02 6.31
C ILE A 122 -12.96 3.90 5.06
N VAL A 123 -14.10 4.40 4.60
CA VAL A 123 -14.17 5.22 3.38
C VAL A 123 -13.58 6.60 3.59
N ALA A 124 -13.60 7.16 4.80
CA ALA A 124 -12.84 8.36 5.13
C ALA A 124 -11.33 8.12 4.96
N GLY A 125 -10.83 6.95 5.41
CA GLY A 125 -9.47 6.50 5.21
C GLY A 125 -9.10 6.30 3.73
N ILE A 126 -9.96 5.62 2.96
CA ILE A 126 -9.76 5.42 1.50
C ILE A 126 -9.70 6.78 0.82
N SER A 127 -10.66 7.66 1.09
CA SER A 127 -10.70 9.01 0.52
C SER A 127 -9.45 9.82 0.87
N LYS A 128 -8.92 9.68 2.09
CA LYS A 128 -7.65 10.30 2.49
C LYS A 128 -6.46 9.74 1.70
N GLY A 129 -6.38 8.42 1.53
CA GLY A 129 -5.36 7.80 0.69
C GLY A 129 -5.44 8.26 -0.77
N CYS A 130 -6.64 8.35 -1.32
CA CYS A 130 -6.89 8.84 -2.68
C CYS A 130 -6.40 10.28 -2.86
N ARG A 131 -6.74 11.19 -1.93
CA ARG A 131 -6.25 12.58 -1.96
C ARG A 131 -4.73 12.66 -1.87
N GLN A 132 -4.10 11.88 -0.99
CA GLN A 132 -2.65 11.81 -0.87
C GLN A 132 -1.97 11.27 -2.14
N SER A 133 -2.68 10.45 -2.90
CA SER A 133 -2.25 9.83 -4.16
C SER A 133 -2.66 10.60 -5.41
N SER A 134 -3.32 11.75 -5.26
CA SER A 134 -3.88 12.53 -6.37
C SER A 134 -4.81 11.73 -7.31
N CYS A 135 -5.51 10.70 -6.79
CA CYS A 135 -6.52 9.94 -7.54
C CYS A 135 -7.92 10.17 -6.98
N ALA A 136 -8.93 9.97 -7.82
CA ALA A 136 -10.33 10.13 -7.43
C ALA A 136 -10.98 8.80 -7.04
N LEU A 137 -11.69 8.75 -5.92
CA LEU A 137 -12.58 7.65 -5.61
C LEU A 137 -13.88 7.82 -6.40
N ILE A 138 -14.11 7.01 -7.43
CA ILE A 138 -15.20 7.21 -8.39
C ILE A 138 -16.32 6.18 -8.30
N GLY A 139 -16.18 5.17 -7.44
CA GLY A 139 -17.18 4.14 -7.21
C GLY A 139 -16.73 3.17 -6.14
N GLY A 140 -17.68 2.39 -5.63
CA GLY A 140 -17.41 1.33 -4.68
C GLY A 140 -18.68 0.55 -4.37
N GLU A 141 -18.56 -0.51 -3.58
CA GLU A 141 -19.68 -1.37 -3.20
C GLU A 141 -19.54 -1.85 -1.75
N THR A 142 -20.67 -2.00 -1.05
CA THR A 142 -20.71 -2.53 0.32
C THR A 142 -21.67 -3.72 0.40
N ALA A 143 -21.13 -4.89 0.72
CA ALA A 143 -21.88 -6.14 0.78
C ALA A 143 -22.05 -6.64 2.23
N GLU A 144 -23.31 -6.79 2.65
CA GLU A 144 -23.68 -7.47 3.91
C GLU A 144 -23.87 -8.97 3.64
N MET A 145 -23.00 -9.80 4.22
CA MET A 145 -22.94 -11.24 4.00
C MET A 145 -22.95 -12.01 5.33
N PRO A 146 -24.09 -12.02 6.04
CA PRO A 146 -24.23 -12.73 7.31
C PRO A 146 -23.98 -14.23 7.12
N GLY A 147 -23.23 -14.83 8.03
CA GLY A 147 -22.83 -16.23 7.97
C GLY A 147 -21.58 -16.51 7.11
N PHE A 148 -21.09 -15.53 6.34
CA PHE A 148 -19.78 -15.62 5.70
C PHE A 148 -18.70 -14.96 6.57
N TYR A 149 -18.94 -13.72 6.99
CA TYR A 149 -18.08 -12.99 7.93
C TYR A 149 -18.66 -13.05 9.35
N LYS A 150 -17.78 -13.03 10.35
CA LYS A 150 -18.18 -12.89 11.75
C LYS A 150 -18.67 -11.47 12.02
N ASP A 151 -19.53 -11.32 13.02
CA ASP A 151 -19.98 -10.01 13.48
C ASP A 151 -18.78 -9.12 13.86
N GLY A 152 -18.78 -7.89 13.35
CA GLY A 152 -17.70 -6.92 13.55
C GLY A 152 -16.48 -7.10 12.64
N GLU A 153 -16.42 -8.20 11.87
CA GLU A 153 -15.35 -8.42 10.89
C GLU A 153 -15.77 -7.97 9.49
N TYR A 154 -14.80 -7.46 8.74
CA TYR A 154 -14.97 -7.06 7.35
C TYR A 154 -13.71 -7.36 6.53
N ASP A 155 -13.84 -7.28 5.21
CA ASP A 155 -12.72 -7.26 4.28
C ASP A 155 -12.85 -6.02 3.37
N VAL A 156 -11.71 -5.49 2.93
CA VAL A 156 -11.65 -4.31 2.06
C VAL A 156 -10.70 -4.63 0.92
N ALA A 157 -11.24 -4.62 -0.30
CA ALA A 157 -10.48 -4.71 -1.53
C ALA A 157 -10.48 -3.37 -2.23
N GLY A 158 -9.33 -3.01 -2.79
CA GLY A 158 -9.12 -1.81 -3.58
C GLY A 158 -8.84 -2.16 -5.03
N PHE A 159 -9.16 -1.21 -5.90
CA PHE A 159 -8.86 -1.26 -7.32
C PHE A 159 -8.42 0.12 -7.79
N VAL A 160 -7.27 0.19 -8.44
CA VAL A 160 -6.73 1.44 -9.00
C VAL A 160 -6.58 1.32 -10.50
N VAL A 161 -6.83 2.41 -11.21
CA VAL A 161 -6.38 2.60 -12.59
C VAL A 161 -5.49 3.83 -12.65
N GLY A 162 -4.32 3.66 -13.26
CA GLY A 162 -3.40 4.73 -13.62
C GLY A 162 -3.11 4.75 -15.11
N ILE A 163 -2.34 5.76 -15.52
CA ILE A 163 -1.94 5.96 -16.91
C ILE A 163 -0.45 6.25 -17.01
N VAL A 164 0.17 5.75 -18.08
CA VAL A 164 1.56 6.01 -18.44
C VAL A 164 1.67 6.05 -19.96
N ASP A 165 2.57 6.87 -20.49
CA ASP A 165 2.93 6.76 -21.91
C ASP A 165 3.87 5.56 -22.08
N LYS A 166 3.64 4.73 -23.09
CA LYS A 166 4.37 3.47 -23.31
C LYS A 166 5.89 3.64 -23.30
N GLU A 167 6.40 4.74 -23.86
CA GLU A 167 7.84 5.01 -23.91
C GLU A 167 8.46 5.36 -22.54
N HIS A 168 7.63 5.72 -21.57
CA HIS A 168 8.02 6.03 -20.19
C HIS A 168 7.69 4.90 -19.21
N MET A 169 7.23 3.75 -19.69
CA MET A 169 6.96 2.59 -18.84
C MET A 169 8.25 2.06 -18.22
N ILE A 170 8.20 1.86 -16.90
CA ILE A 170 9.28 1.21 -16.16
C ILE A 170 9.01 -0.29 -16.14
N ASN A 171 9.93 -1.08 -16.69
CA ASN A 171 9.79 -2.53 -16.80
C ASN A 171 11.07 -3.30 -16.44
N GLY A 172 12.13 -2.59 -16.02
CA GLY A 172 13.38 -3.22 -15.61
C GLY A 172 14.36 -3.60 -16.71
N SER A 173 14.01 -3.46 -17.99
CA SER A 173 14.85 -3.93 -19.11
C SER A 173 16.22 -3.25 -19.19
N ASP A 174 16.32 -2.04 -18.63
CA ASP A 174 17.51 -1.20 -18.69
C ASP A 174 18.40 -1.31 -17.44
N ILE A 175 18.01 -2.17 -16.49
CA ILE A 175 18.79 -2.38 -15.26
C ILE A 175 20.04 -3.19 -15.59
N LYS A 176 21.19 -2.73 -15.11
CA LYS A 176 22.50 -3.34 -15.35
C LYS A 176 23.40 -3.22 -14.12
N ALA A 177 24.45 -4.03 -14.09
CA ALA A 177 25.50 -3.93 -13.08
C ALA A 177 26.06 -2.50 -13.00
N GLY A 178 26.28 -2.02 -11.77
CA GLY A 178 26.71 -0.65 -11.46
C GLY A 178 25.57 0.36 -11.28
N ASN A 179 24.31 0.00 -11.56
CA ASN A 179 23.18 0.81 -11.13
C ASN A 179 23.04 0.80 -9.61
N VAL A 180 22.54 1.91 -9.06
CA VAL A 180 22.48 2.13 -7.61
C VAL A 180 21.05 1.94 -7.10
N LEU A 181 20.93 1.30 -5.94
CA LEU A 181 19.67 1.06 -5.24
C LEU A 181 19.45 2.16 -4.19
N ILE A 182 18.33 2.86 -4.31
CA ILE A 182 17.85 3.83 -3.32
C ILE A 182 16.63 3.26 -2.63
N GLY A 183 16.67 3.13 -1.31
CA GLY A 183 15.53 2.72 -0.48
C GLY A 183 14.80 3.93 0.09
N LEU A 184 13.46 3.91 0.04
CA LEU A 184 12.58 4.85 0.72
C LEU A 184 12.05 4.24 2.02
N SER A 185 12.15 5.01 3.12
CA SER A 185 11.71 4.54 4.44
C SER A 185 10.23 4.14 4.48
N SER A 186 9.93 3.07 5.20
CA SER A 186 8.57 2.68 5.58
C SER A 186 8.15 3.35 6.90
N ASN A 187 6.84 3.38 7.18
CA ASN A 187 6.31 3.86 8.47
C ASN A 187 6.27 2.76 9.54
N GLY A 188 6.81 1.57 9.24
CA GLY A 188 6.64 0.35 10.03
C GLY A 188 6.46 -0.84 9.10
N VAL A 189 5.66 -1.83 9.53
CA VAL A 189 5.46 -3.09 8.80
C VAL A 189 4.50 -2.99 7.60
N HIS A 190 3.90 -1.80 7.38
CA HIS A 190 2.92 -1.53 6.32
C HIS A 190 1.67 -2.42 6.41
N SER A 191 1.36 -3.23 5.39
CA SER A 191 0.19 -4.12 5.36
C SER A 191 0.55 -5.61 5.25
N ASN A 192 1.82 -5.97 5.49
CA ASN A 192 2.33 -7.33 5.29
C ASN A 192 2.94 -7.92 6.57
N GLY A 193 2.96 -9.25 6.67
CA GLY A 193 3.54 -9.97 7.81
C GLY A 193 2.67 -10.02 9.08
N TYR A 194 1.44 -9.49 9.04
CA TYR A 194 0.57 -9.40 10.22
C TYR A 194 0.14 -10.75 10.78
N SER A 195 0.10 -11.81 9.97
CA SER A 195 -0.15 -13.17 10.47
C SER A 195 0.95 -13.63 11.43
N LEU A 196 2.22 -13.35 11.10
CA LEU A 196 3.36 -13.63 11.98
C LEU A 196 3.33 -12.71 13.20
N ILE A 197 3.11 -11.40 13.01
CA ILE A 197 3.04 -10.43 14.12
C ILE A 197 1.99 -10.84 15.15
N ARG A 198 0.80 -11.27 14.72
CA ARG A 198 -0.24 -11.78 15.63
C ARG A 198 0.23 -12.98 16.42
N LYS A 199 0.97 -13.90 15.79
CA LYS A 199 1.55 -15.04 16.49
C LYS A 199 2.62 -14.60 17.51
N LEU A 200 3.44 -13.61 17.18
CA LEU A 200 4.45 -13.05 18.09
C LEU A 200 3.81 -12.38 19.31
N LEU A 201 2.73 -11.62 19.11
CA LEU A 201 1.94 -11.03 20.20
C LEU A 201 1.36 -12.12 21.13
N GLU A 202 0.79 -13.18 20.54
CA GLU A 202 0.24 -14.32 21.28
C GLU A 202 1.31 -15.02 22.14
N VAL A 203 2.45 -15.41 21.56
CA VAL A 203 3.47 -16.19 22.29
C VAL A 203 4.22 -15.35 23.33
N SER A 204 4.32 -14.04 23.13
CA SER A 204 4.92 -13.11 24.10
C SER A 204 3.93 -12.63 25.17
N ASN A 205 2.64 -12.95 25.05
CA ASN A 205 1.55 -12.37 25.85
C ASN A 205 1.56 -10.83 25.88
N THR A 206 1.98 -10.19 24.79
CA THR A 206 2.02 -8.73 24.67
C THR A 206 0.63 -8.19 24.31
N ASN A 207 0.11 -7.26 25.10
CA ASN A 207 -1.17 -6.61 24.80
C ASN A 207 -0.95 -5.42 23.86
N LEU A 208 -1.82 -5.28 22.85
CA LEU A 208 -1.76 -4.15 21.91
C LEU A 208 -1.91 -2.79 22.59
N ASN A 209 -2.58 -2.72 23.73
CA ASN A 209 -2.78 -1.48 24.49
C ASN A 209 -1.62 -1.17 25.45
N ASP A 210 -0.62 -2.04 25.57
CA ASP A 210 0.54 -1.79 26.42
C ASP A 210 1.42 -0.69 25.79
N TYR A 211 1.77 0.30 26.61
CA TYR A 211 2.71 1.34 26.23
C TYR A 211 4.13 0.79 26.23
N CYS A 212 4.90 1.11 25.18
CA CYS A 212 6.27 0.65 25.05
C CYS A 212 7.22 1.84 24.96
N GLU A 213 8.12 1.98 25.95
CA GLU A 213 8.97 3.17 26.08
C GLU A 213 9.84 3.45 24.85
N TYR A 214 10.40 2.41 24.23
CA TYR A 214 11.25 2.60 23.04
C TYR A 214 10.46 2.84 21.74
N LEU A 215 9.16 2.52 21.73
CA LEU A 215 8.26 2.90 20.64
C LEU A 215 7.75 4.34 20.83
N GLY A 216 7.62 4.80 22.07
CA GLY A 216 7.02 6.10 22.42
C GLY A 216 5.50 6.13 22.27
N GLU A 217 4.88 4.97 22.13
CA GLU A 217 3.46 4.75 21.84
C GLU A 217 3.10 3.30 22.25
N THR A 218 1.84 2.92 22.10
CA THR A 218 1.40 1.53 22.32
C THR A 218 1.79 0.61 21.16
N TYR A 219 1.88 -0.70 21.40
CA TYR A 219 2.12 -1.67 20.31
C TYR A 219 1.06 -1.58 19.22
N GLY A 220 -0.20 -1.37 19.60
CA GLY A 220 -1.32 -1.18 18.69
C GLY A 220 -1.17 0.05 17.81
N GLU A 221 -0.74 1.19 18.38
CA GLU A 221 -0.45 2.41 17.62
C GLU A 221 0.69 2.20 16.61
N ALA A 222 1.81 1.61 17.06
CA ALA A 222 2.95 1.33 16.18
C ALA A 222 2.58 0.37 15.04
N LEU A 223 1.78 -0.66 15.33
CA LEU A 223 1.36 -1.67 14.36
C LEU A 223 0.19 -1.23 13.47
N LEU A 224 -0.60 -0.22 13.86
CA LEU A 224 -1.66 0.34 13.02
C LEU A 224 -1.23 1.61 12.25
N LYS A 225 0.05 1.99 12.30
CA LYS A 225 0.59 3.04 11.42
C LYS A 225 0.24 2.72 9.95
N PRO A 226 -0.37 3.67 9.22
CA PRO A 226 -0.78 3.43 7.85
C PRO A 226 0.43 3.25 6.93
N THR A 227 0.26 2.40 5.93
CA THR A 227 1.19 2.19 4.83
C THR A 227 1.51 3.51 4.17
N LYS A 228 2.78 3.72 3.86
CA LYS A 228 3.26 4.99 3.30
C LYS A 228 2.90 5.07 1.82
N LEU A 229 2.48 6.24 1.38
CA LEU A 229 2.14 6.54 -0.01
C LEU A 229 3.31 7.25 -0.67
N TYR A 230 3.90 6.64 -1.70
CA TYR A 230 5.09 7.16 -2.37
C TYR A 230 4.79 7.96 -3.64
N VAL A 231 3.51 8.10 -4.00
CA VAL A 231 3.05 8.64 -5.29
C VAL A 231 3.68 9.98 -5.62
N ASN A 232 3.55 10.98 -4.75
CA ASN A 232 4.02 12.34 -5.06
C ASN A 232 5.54 12.39 -5.29
N SER A 233 6.31 11.65 -4.48
CA SER A 233 7.76 11.59 -4.56
C SER A 233 8.25 10.91 -5.83
N ILE A 234 7.62 9.80 -6.23
CA ILE A 234 7.94 9.09 -7.46
C ILE A 234 7.52 9.91 -8.69
N LEU A 235 6.35 10.55 -8.65
CA LEU A 235 5.88 11.43 -9.73
C LEU A 235 6.77 12.65 -9.91
N GLU A 236 7.32 13.24 -8.84
CA GLU A 236 8.29 14.34 -8.97
C GLU A 236 9.62 13.81 -9.54
N LEU A 237 10.14 12.71 -8.99
CA LEU A 237 11.41 12.11 -9.42
C LEU A 237 11.43 11.78 -10.91
N LYS A 238 10.37 11.15 -11.43
CA LYS A 238 10.30 10.74 -12.84
C LYS A 238 10.33 11.92 -13.83
N THR A 239 10.07 13.15 -13.38
CA THR A 239 10.20 14.34 -14.26
C THR A 239 11.64 14.80 -14.44
N LYS A 240 12.57 14.36 -13.58
CA LYS A 240 13.95 14.87 -13.50
C LYS A 240 15.03 13.79 -13.63
N VAL A 241 14.69 12.54 -13.36
CA VAL A 241 15.61 11.40 -13.35
C VAL A 241 15.00 10.25 -14.14
N ASN A 242 15.85 9.57 -14.90
CA ASN A 242 15.46 8.34 -15.58
C ASN A 242 15.50 7.17 -14.59
N ILE A 243 14.33 6.75 -14.12
CA ILE A 243 14.20 5.63 -13.17
C ILE A 243 14.30 4.31 -13.96
N ARG A 244 15.29 3.49 -13.63
CA ARG A 244 15.53 2.20 -14.30
C ARG A 244 14.62 1.08 -13.81
N GLY A 245 14.21 1.17 -12.55
CA GLY A 245 13.40 0.16 -11.89
C GLY A 245 12.81 0.69 -10.60
N ILE A 246 11.66 0.14 -10.23
CA ILE A 246 10.99 0.39 -8.95
C ILE A 246 10.48 -0.95 -8.43
N SER A 247 10.66 -1.20 -7.14
CA SER A 247 10.11 -2.37 -6.45
C SER A 247 9.41 -1.89 -5.18
N HIS A 248 8.10 -2.13 -5.09
CA HIS A 248 7.32 -1.95 -3.88
C HIS A 248 7.55 -3.14 -2.95
N ILE A 249 7.98 -2.88 -1.72
CA ILE A 249 8.40 -3.95 -0.79
C ILE A 249 7.20 -4.38 0.06
N THR A 250 6.56 -5.46 -0.38
CA THR A 250 5.35 -6.03 0.23
C THR A 250 5.62 -7.39 0.88
N GLY A 251 4.67 -8.32 0.84
CA GLY A 251 4.87 -9.71 1.27
C GLY A 251 6.05 -10.34 0.54
N GLY A 252 6.85 -11.12 1.25
CA GLY A 252 8.11 -11.67 0.69
C GLY A 252 9.32 -10.74 0.84
N GLY A 253 9.12 -9.51 1.35
CA GLY A 253 10.20 -8.57 1.66
C GLY A 253 11.13 -8.29 0.46
N PHE A 254 12.42 -8.15 0.70
CA PHE A 254 13.39 -7.87 -0.35
C PHE A 254 13.59 -9.07 -1.28
N ILE A 255 13.65 -10.27 -0.70
CA ILE A 255 14.02 -11.49 -1.40
C ILE A 255 13.03 -11.80 -2.53
N GLU A 256 11.74 -11.58 -2.31
CA GLU A 256 10.71 -11.84 -3.33
C GLU A 256 10.44 -10.66 -4.25
N ASN A 257 10.51 -9.42 -3.74
CA ASN A 257 10.03 -8.25 -4.50
C ASN A 257 11.11 -7.61 -5.36
N ILE A 258 12.36 -7.54 -4.88
CA ILE A 258 13.44 -6.87 -5.62
C ILE A 258 13.77 -7.61 -6.92
N PRO A 259 13.91 -8.95 -6.96
CA PRO A 259 14.21 -9.65 -8.21
C PRO A 259 13.14 -9.52 -9.29
N ARG A 260 11.88 -9.22 -8.95
CA ARG A 260 10.79 -9.04 -9.93
C ARG A 260 11.02 -7.86 -10.87
N MET A 261 11.89 -6.92 -10.50
CA MET A 261 12.15 -5.73 -11.31
C MET A 261 13.23 -5.94 -12.37
N PHE A 262 13.94 -7.07 -12.42
CA PHE A 262 15.01 -7.29 -13.40
C PHE A 262 15.09 -8.73 -13.93
N THR A 263 15.86 -8.92 -15.01
CA THR A 263 16.08 -10.22 -15.65
C THR A 263 17.20 -11.02 -15.01
N SER A 264 17.37 -12.28 -15.43
CA SER A 264 18.49 -13.14 -15.05
C SER A 264 19.86 -12.51 -15.36
N ASN A 265 20.89 -12.91 -14.60
CA ASN A 265 22.31 -12.51 -14.71
C ASN A 265 22.71 -11.21 -14.00
N ILE A 266 21.81 -10.61 -13.23
CA ILE A 266 22.15 -9.59 -12.23
C ILE A 266 21.52 -9.89 -10.87
N SER A 267 22.17 -9.39 -9.82
CA SER A 267 21.72 -9.49 -8.42
C SER A 267 21.71 -8.11 -7.77
N ALA A 268 20.82 -7.90 -6.80
CA ALA A 268 20.84 -6.73 -5.92
C ALA A 268 21.74 -7.01 -4.70
N LYS A 269 22.89 -6.33 -4.60
CA LYS A 269 23.75 -6.36 -3.42
C LYS A 269 23.32 -5.25 -2.45
N ILE A 270 22.84 -5.62 -1.27
CA ILE A 270 22.23 -4.68 -0.31
C ILE A 270 23.01 -4.68 1.00
N ASN A 271 23.45 -3.49 1.42
CA ASN A 271 24.11 -3.28 2.70
C ASN A 271 23.11 -3.01 3.82
N LEU A 272 22.91 -3.98 4.70
CA LEU A 272 21.98 -3.89 5.82
C LEU A 272 22.35 -2.79 6.82
N ASN A 273 23.62 -2.37 6.89
CA ASN A 273 24.05 -1.28 7.78
C ASN A 273 23.54 0.09 7.33
N SER A 274 23.12 0.23 6.07
CA SER A 274 22.55 1.47 5.54
C SER A 274 21.08 1.67 5.91
N ILE A 275 20.41 0.64 6.42
CA ILE A 275 18.96 0.62 6.64
C ILE A 275 18.66 0.98 8.09
N THR A 276 17.91 2.06 8.27
CA THR A 276 17.35 2.41 9.58
C THR A 276 15.98 1.77 9.76
N LYS A 277 15.91 0.77 10.64
CA LYS A 277 14.68 0.05 10.94
C LYS A 277 13.77 0.88 11.86
N PRO A 278 12.46 0.98 11.56
CA PRO A 278 11.47 1.49 12.51
C PRO A 278 11.53 0.74 13.86
N PRO A 279 11.32 1.41 15.01
CA PRO A 279 11.48 0.80 16.34
C PRO A 279 10.67 -0.48 16.59
N ILE A 280 9.53 -0.66 15.90
CA ILE A 280 8.69 -1.87 16.00
C ILE A 280 9.43 -3.14 15.58
N TYR A 281 10.47 -3.04 14.74
CA TYR A 281 11.27 -4.20 14.35
C TYR A 281 12.07 -4.78 15.51
N LYS A 282 12.42 -3.98 16.52
CA LYS A 282 13.07 -4.50 17.73
C LYS A 282 12.22 -5.58 18.41
N PHE A 283 10.91 -5.33 18.57
CA PHE A 283 9.96 -6.31 19.10
C PHE A 283 9.91 -7.57 18.23
N ILE A 284 9.82 -7.41 16.91
CA ILE A 284 9.71 -8.53 15.97
C ILE A 284 10.97 -9.39 16.03
N GLU A 285 12.15 -8.78 16.02
CA GLU A 285 13.44 -9.48 16.04
C GLU A 285 13.66 -10.23 17.36
N GLU A 286 13.42 -9.57 18.50
CA GLU A 286 13.62 -10.16 19.84
C GLU A 286 12.72 -11.37 20.10
N ILE A 287 11.46 -11.34 19.65
CA ILE A 287 10.50 -12.41 19.92
C ILE A 287 10.56 -13.52 18.85
N SER A 288 10.80 -13.18 17.58
CA SER A 288 10.78 -14.17 16.49
C SER A 288 12.03 -15.02 16.44
N ASN A 289 13.18 -14.48 16.85
CA ASN A 289 14.50 -15.13 16.73
C ASN A 289 14.79 -15.65 15.31
N LEU A 290 14.22 -14.97 14.30
CA LEU A 290 14.47 -15.23 12.88
C LEU A 290 15.82 -14.64 12.46
N ASP A 291 16.47 -15.30 11.50
CA ASP A 291 17.68 -14.75 10.89
C ASP A 291 17.37 -13.59 9.92
N ASP A 292 18.42 -12.88 9.47
CA ASP A 292 18.27 -11.77 8.52
C ASP A 292 17.55 -12.22 7.24
N LYS A 293 17.85 -13.40 6.70
CA LYS A 293 17.24 -13.86 5.46
C LYS A 293 15.75 -14.10 5.64
N GLU A 294 15.33 -14.71 6.75
CA GLU A 294 13.93 -14.95 7.08
C GLU A 294 13.16 -13.63 7.31
N LEU A 295 13.76 -12.67 8.01
CA LEU A 295 13.18 -11.36 8.26
C LEU A 295 12.99 -10.56 6.96
N TYR A 296 14.04 -10.49 6.12
CA TYR A 296 13.99 -9.82 4.82
C TYR A 296 13.22 -10.59 3.76
N ASN A 297 12.81 -11.84 4.03
CA ASN A 297 11.86 -12.61 3.21
C ASN A 297 10.40 -12.47 3.71
N THR A 298 10.17 -11.74 4.80
CA THR A 298 8.82 -11.57 5.36
C THR A 298 8.40 -10.11 5.41
N PHE A 299 9.31 -9.24 5.84
CA PHE A 299 9.04 -7.85 6.15
C PHE A 299 9.85 -6.91 5.26
N ASN A 300 9.38 -5.65 5.20
CA ASN A 300 10.07 -4.57 4.51
C ASN A 300 11.33 -4.05 5.24
N MET A 301 11.49 -4.42 6.52
CA MET A 301 12.64 -4.09 7.38
C MET A 301 13.02 -2.61 7.40
N GLY A 302 12.05 -1.72 7.18
CA GLY A 302 12.25 -0.27 7.20
C GLY A 302 12.31 0.40 5.84
N ILE A 303 12.29 -0.36 4.73
CA ILE A 303 12.28 0.18 3.36
C ILE A 303 11.01 -0.28 2.65
N GLY A 304 10.08 0.64 2.37
CA GLY A 304 8.83 0.31 1.70
C GLY A 304 8.91 0.33 0.17
N MET A 305 9.92 1.00 -0.39
CA MET A 305 10.11 1.07 -1.85
C MET A 305 11.59 1.15 -2.19
N VAL A 306 12.00 0.45 -3.23
CA VAL A 306 13.37 0.48 -3.78
C VAL A 306 13.31 1.03 -5.20
N ILE A 307 14.23 1.96 -5.50
CA ILE A 307 14.35 2.63 -6.79
C ILE A 307 15.74 2.34 -7.35
N VAL A 308 15.83 2.04 -8.64
CA VAL A 308 17.09 1.82 -9.35
C VAL A 308 17.38 3.03 -10.24
N VAL A 309 18.56 3.61 -10.08
CA VAL A 309 19.02 4.76 -10.88
C VAL A 309 20.45 4.57 -11.37
N GLU A 310 20.84 5.37 -12.37
CA GLU A 310 22.25 5.47 -12.77
C GLU A 310 23.09 6.11 -11.66
N LYS A 311 24.38 5.76 -11.61
CA LYS A 311 25.30 6.21 -10.56
C LYS A 311 25.41 7.74 -10.51
N GLU A 312 25.36 8.39 -11.67
CA GLU A 312 25.45 9.84 -11.82
C GLU A 312 24.19 10.57 -11.31
N ASP A 313 23.04 9.89 -11.29
CA ASP A 313 21.76 10.46 -10.88
C ASP A 313 21.48 10.31 -9.38
N VAL A 314 22.32 9.59 -8.63
CA VAL A 314 22.11 9.28 -7.20
C VAL A 314 21.88 10.54 -6.37
N LYS A 315 22.80 11.51 -6.44
CA LYS A 315 22.70 12.73 -5.63
C LYS A 315 21.41 13.49 -5.93
N ARG A 316 21.10 13.67 -7.22
CA ARG A 316 19.89 14.35 -7.67
C ARG A 316 18.63 13.63 -7.19
N SER A 317 18.63 12.30 -7.24
CA SER A 317 17.51 11.48 -6.80
C SER A 317 17.26 11.63 -5.31
N LEU A 318 18.31 11.53 -4.49
CA LEU A 318 18.22 11.74 -3.04
C LEU A 318 17.71 13.14 -2.70
N ASP A 319 18.25 14.18 -3.35
CA ASP A 319 17.83 15.57 -3.13
C ASP A 319 16.32 15.75 -3.42
N ILE A 320 15.83 15.23 -4.55
CA ILE A 320 14.41 15.31 -4.92
C ILE A 320 13.54 14.57 -3.91
N LEU A 321 13.88 13.31 -3.63
CA LEU A 321 13.09 12.46 -2.73
C LEU A 321 13.01 13.07 -1.33
N ASN A 322 14.15 13.51 -0.76
CA ASN A 322 14.18 14.13 0.56
C ASN A 322 13.41 15.47 0.59
N ASN A 323 13.47 16.28 -0.50
CA ASN A 323 12.69 17.52 -0.60
C ASN A 323 11.17 17.28 -0.68
N THR A 324 10.73 16.11 -1.12
CA THR A 324 9.31 15.71 -1.08
C THR A 324 8.86 15.16 0.28
N GLY A 325 9.74 15.13 1.28
CA GLY A 325 9.45 14.64 2.63
C GLY A 325 9.76 13.16 2.85
N GLU A 326 10.40 12.49 1.89
CA GLU A 326 10.87 11.12 2.06
C GLU A 326 12.17 11.05 2.87
N THR A 327 12.46 9.87 3.40
CA THR A 327 13.82 9.54 3.85
C THR A 327 14.37 8.53 2.85
N ALA A 328 15.20 9.03 1.94
CA ALA A 328 15.82 8.23 0.90
C ALA A 328 17.29 7.97 1.23
N THR A 329 17.73 6.72 1.10
CA THR A 329 19.09 6.30 1.40
C THR A 329 19.60 5.37 0.30
N VAL A 330 20.88 5.46 -0.06
CA VAL A 330 21.52 4.43 -0.89
C VAL A 330 21.67 3.16 -0.07
N ILE A 331 21.03 2.09 -0.51
CA ILE A 331 21.02 0.81 0.21
C ILE A 331 21.91 -0.25 -0.42
N GLY A 332 22.39 0.00 -1.64
CA GLY A 332 23.17 -1.00 -2.37
C GLY A 332 23.34 -0.67 -3.84
N GLU A 333 23.68 -1.70 -4.60
CA GLU A 333 23.91 -1.62 -6.04
C GLU A 333 23.50 -2.92 -6.73
N ILE A 334 23.31 -2.84 -8.05
CA ILE A 334 23.16 -3.99 -8.91
C ILE A 334 24.55 -4.51 -9.27
N VAL A 335 24.76 -5.82 -9.14
CA VAL A 335 26.00 -6.52 -9.49
C VAL A 335 25.72 -7.64 -10.49
N GLU A 336 26.75 -8.13 -11.17
CA GLU A 336 26.65 -9.37 -11.96
C GLU A 336 26.39 -10.56 -11.00
N GLY A 337 25.49 -11.47 -11.37
CA GLY A 337 25.16 -12.65 -10.56
C GLY A 337 23.76 -13.20 -10.84
N ASP A 338 23.41 -14.35 -10.26
CA ASP A 338 22.10 -15.00 -10.45
C ASP A 338 21.39 -15.34 -9.13
N GLU A 339 21.87 -14.77 -8.03
CA GLU A 339 21.36 -14.98 -6.66
C GLU A 339 20.08 -14.17 -6.36
N GLY A 340 19.71 -13.22 -7.21
CA GLY A 340 18.57 -12.32 -7.01
C GLY A 340 18.88 -11.24 -5.98
N VAL A 341 19.10 -11.60 -4.71
CA VAL A 341 19.44 -10.65 -3.63
C VAL A 341 20.58 -11.17 -2.78
N ILE A 342 21.61 -10.34 -2.59
CA ILE A 342 22.79 -10.60 -1.76
C ILE A 342 22.77 -9.61 -0.59
N LEU A 343 22.55 -10.12 0.62
CA LEU A 343 22.54 -9.30 1.84
C LEU A 343 23.94 -9.28 2.49
N ILE A 344 24.47 -8.09 2.76
CA ILE A 344 25.79 -7.89 3.37
C ILE A 344 25.75 -6.87 4.51
N ARG A 345 26.81 -6.87 5.34
CA ARG A 345 27.03 -5.92 6.44
C ARG A 345 28.43 -5.33 6.28
N GLU A 346 28.56 -4.38 5.36
CA GLU A 346 29.83 -3.69 5.04
C GLU A 346 29.90 -2.29 5.66
#